data_AF-J2ZT07-F1
#
_entry.id   AF-J2ZT07-F1
#
_cell.length_a   1.000
_cell.length_b   1.000
_cell.length_c   1.000
_cell.angle_alpha   90.00
_cell.angle_beta   90.00
_cell.angle_gamma   90.00
#
_symmetry.space_group_name_H-M   'P 1'
#
loop_
_entity.id
_entity.type
_entity.pdbx_description
1 polymer ?
#
loop_
_entity_poly.entity_id
_entity_poly.type
_entity_poly.pdbx_seq_one_letter_code
_entity_poly.pdbx_strand_id
1 'polypeptide(L)'
;MLRRTTVLAALLLLSACKTTSAFPPRQDMVEVTEAKPTPGADILTDPAAGDRYDSAIEGWGDRVRAAGMRLCRFYERTGMPDVVCPKQ
;
A
#
# COMPACT_ATOMS: atom_id res chain seq x y z
N MET A 1 -51.65 0.85 -5.03
CA MET A 1 -50.54 0.71 -4.05
C MET A 1 -49.28 0.06 -4.65
N LEU A 2 -49.39 -0.84 -5.63
CA LEU A 2 -48.27 -1.59 -6.25
C LEU A 2 -47.19 -0.74 -6.97
N ARG A 3 -47.53 0.49 -7.39
CA ARG A 3 -46.63 1.38 -8.16
C ARG A 3 -45.60 2.13 -7.30
N ARG A 4 -45.86 2.26 -5.98
CA ARG A 4 -44.95 2.95 -5.05
C ARG A 4 -43.84 2.03 -4.55
N THR A 5 -44.13 0.74 -4.37
CA THR A 5 -43.15 -0.28 -3.94
C THR A 5 -42.11 -0.58 -5.02
N THR A 6 -42.49 -0.55 -6.31
CA THR A 6 -41.56 -0.74 -7.44
C THR A 6 -40.54 0.41 -7.56
N VAL A 7 -40.98 1.64 -7.33
CA VAL A 7 -40.11 2.82 -7.37
C VAL A 7 -39.11 2.81 -6.21
N LEU A 8 -39.55 2.41 -5.01
CA LEU A 8 -38.65 2.27 -3.86
C LEU A 8 -37.57 1.20 -4.10
N ALA A 9 -37.95 0.05 -4.68
CA ALA A 9 -37.02 -1.02 -4.99
C ALA A 9 -35.98 -0.61 -6.05
N ALA A 10 -36.39 0.15 -7.07
CA ALA A 10 -35.48 0.68 -8.08
C ALA A 10 -34.48 1.72 -7.52
N LEU A 11 -34.91 2.56 -6.58
CA LEU A 11 -34.06 3.55 -5.91
C LEU A 11 -33.02 2.90 -4.98
N LEU A 12 -33.38 1.81 -4.29
CA LEU A 12 -32.46 1.06 -3.43
C LEU A 12 -31.35 0.36 -4.23
N LEU A 13 -31.65 -0.13 -5.45
CA LEU A 13 -30.67 -0.74 -6.35
C LEU A 13 -29.62 0.27 -6.86
N LEU A 14 -29.97 1.55 -6.95
CA LEU A 14 -29.05 2.61 -7.38
C LEU A 14 -28.11 3.09 -6.25
N SER A 15 -28.48 2.90 -4.99
CA SER A 15 -27.62 3.24 -3.84
C SER A 15 -26.46 2.26 -3.59
N ALA A 16 -26.45 1.12 -4.29
CA ALA A 16 -25.39 0.13 -4.18
C ALA A 16 -24.19 0.40 -5.12
N CYS A 17 -24.19 1.51 -5.87
CA CYS A 17 -23.01 1.96 -6.58
C CYS A 17 -21.90 2.23 -5.57
N LYS A 18 -20.91 1.33 -5.51
CA LYS A 18 -19.70 1.45 -4.70
C LYS A 18 -18.93 2.70 -5.12
N THR A 19 -19.26 3.84 -4.52
CA THR A 19 -18.45 5.05 -4.60
C THR A 19 -17.26 4.90 -3.67
N THR A 20 -16.21 4.24 -4.12
CA THR A 20 -14.94 4.28 -3.40
C THR A 20 -13.77 4.38 -4.36
N SER A 21 -13.48 5.59 -4.84
CA SER A 21 -12.08 5.95 -5.07
C SER A 21 -11.58 6.60 -3.78
N ALA A 22 -11.30 5.77 -2.78
CA ALA A 22 -10.37 6.20 -1.75
C ALA A 22 -8.98 6.20 -2.40
N PHE A 23 -8.11 7.13 -2.05
CA PHE A 23 -6.69 7.01 -2.39
C PHE A 23 -6.01 6.09 -1.36
N PRO A 24 -4.93 5.39 -1.72
CA PRO A 24 -4.11 4.74 -0.71
C PRO A 24 -3.58 5.77 0.29
N PRO A 25 -3.21 5.36 1.52
CA PRO A 25 -2.57 6.27 2.47
C PRO A 25 -1.34 6.92 1.85
N ARG A 26 -1.27 8.26 1.85
CA ARG A 26 -0.12 9.00 1.30
C ARG A 26 1.20 8.55 1.92
N GLN A 27 1.20 8.23 3.21
CA GLN A 27 2.39 7.77 3.92
C GLN A 27 2.96 6.48 3.33
N ASP A 28 2.11 5.53 2.94
CA ASP A 28 2.57 4.29 2.33
C ASP A 28 3.21 4.54 0.96
N MET A 29 2.72 5.53 0.21
CA MET A 29 3.35 5.96 -1.04
C MET A 29 4.71 6.62 -0.80
N VAL A 30 4.85 7.44 0.25
CA VAL A 30 6.14 8.04 0.63
C VAL A 30 7.15 6.97 1.03
N GLU A 31 6.73 5.99 1.83
CA GLU A 31 7.60 4.92 2.31
C GLU A 31 8.01 3.97 1.19
N VAL A 32 7.08 3.53 0.32
CA VAL A 32 7.40 2.61 -0.79
C VAL A 32 8.28 3.27 -1.87
N THR A 33 8.33 4.61 -1.89
CA THR A 33 9.18 5.40 -2.80
C THR A 33 10.41 5.98 -2.11
N GLU A 34 10.66 5.62 -0.84
CA GLU A 34 11.86 6.01 -0.12
C GLU A 34 13.11 5.52 -0.88
N ALA A 35 14.06 6.43 -1.13
CA ALA A 35 15.29 6.10 -1.82
C ALA A 35 16.06 5.02 -1.05
N LYS A 36 16.49 3.96 -1.76
CA LYS A 36 17.34 2.93 -1.18
C LYS A 36 18.67 3.54 -0.72
N PRO A 37 19.15 3.24 0.49
CA PRO A 37 20.48 3.64 0.93
C PRO A 37 21.57 3.17 -0.05
N THR A 38 22.48 4.07 -0.39
CA THR A 38 23.65 3.79 -1.22
C THR A 38 24.88 3.69 -0.33
N PRO A 39 25.72 2.65 -0.47
CA PRO A 39 26.95 2.54 0.29
C PRO A 39 27.90 3.68 -0.05
N GLY A 40 28.53 4.28 0.97
CA GLY A 40 29.62 5.24 0.78
C GLY A 40 30.93 4.54 0.44
N ALA A 41 31.90 5.29 -0.11
CA ALA A 41 33.23 4.76 -0.39
C ALA A 41 34.02 4.41 0.89
N ASP A 42 33.64 4.98 2.03
CA ASP A 42 34.19 4.74 3.36
C ASP A 42 33.99 3.30 3.83
N ILE A 43 33.02 2.54 3.29
CA ILE A 43 32.88 1.10 3.56
C ILE A 43 34.15 0.31 3.21
N LEU A 44 34.96 0.79 2.27
CA LEU A 44 36.21 0.11 1.90
C LEU A 44 37.31 0.26 2.95
N THR A 45 37.20 1.22 3.86
CA THR A 45 38.28 1.62 4.77
C THR A 45 37.87 1.73 6.24
N ASP A 46 36.58 1.91 6.55
CA ASP A 46 36.01 1.93 7.89
C ASP A 46 35.08 0.72 8.10
N PRO A 47 35.47 -0.27 8.92
CA PRO A 47 34.63 -1.42 9.20
C PRO A 47 33.29 -1.04 9.85
N ALA A 48 33.22 0.07 10.61
CA ALA A 48 31.97 0.53 11.19
C ALA A 48 31.03 1.17 10.16
N ALA A 49 31.55 1.60 8.99
CA ALA A 49 30.70 2.09 7.91
C ALA A 49 29.87 0.96 7.28
N GLY A 50 30.42 -0.26 7.23
CA GLY A 50 29.68 -1.46 6.81
C GLY A 50 28.48 -1.73 7.71
N ASP A 51 28.71 -1.83 9.02
CA ASP A 51 27.64 -2.10 10.00
C ASP A 51 26.53 -1.03 9.97
N ARG A 52 26.91 0.25 9.81
CA ARG A 52 25.94 1.35 9.67
C ARG A 52 25.11 1.23 8.39
N TYR A 53 25.75 0.85 7.28
CA TYR A 53 25.06 0.65 6.01
C TYR A 53 24.10 -0.55 6.07
N ASP A 54 24.54 -1.67 6.65
CA ASP A 54 23.72 -2.87 6.82
C ASP A 54 22.51 -2.57 7.71
N SER A 55 22.71 -1.86 8.82
CA SER A 55 21.57 -1.42 9.65
C SER A 55 20.60 -0.50 8.89
N ALA A 56 21.13 0.42 8.06
CA ALA A 56 20.30 1.31 7.26
C ALA A 56 19.52 0.58 6.15
N ILE A 57 20.14 -0.42 5.49
CA ILE A 57 19.50 -1.16 4.41
C ILE A 57 18.39 -2.07 4.93
N GLU A 58 18.61 -2.73 6.06
CA GLU A 58 17.58 -3.57 6.71
C GLU A 58 16.40 -2.70 7.19
N GLY A 59 16.69 -1.58 7.86
CA GLY A 59 15.64 -0.66 8.30
C GLY A 59 14.84 -0.05 7.15
N TRP A 60 15.50 0.25 6.02
CA TRP A 60 14.82 0.68 4.79
C TRP A 60 13.94 -0.44 4.21
N GLY A 61 14.48 -1.66 4.14
CA GLY A 61 13.77 -2.83 3.63
C GLY A 61 12.49 -3.12 4.40
N ASP A 62 12.54 -3.06 5.73
CA ASP A 62 11.39 -3.24 6.61
C ASP A 62 10.29 -2.20 6.35
N ARG A 63 10.66 -0.92 6.24
CA ARG A 63 9.69 0.17 5.96
C ARG A 63 9.03 0.00 4.60
N VAL A 64 9.83 -0.17 3.55
CA VAL A 64 9.33 -0.34 2.17
C VAL A 64 8.45 -1.59 2.07
N ARG A 65 8.86 -2.70 2.69
CA ARG A 65 8.08 -3.95 2.69
C ARG A 65 6.75 -3.77 3.42
N ALA A 66 6.76 -3.16 4.60
CA ALA A 66 5.55 -2.92 5.36
C ALA A 66 4.57 -2.01 4.60
N ALA A 67 5.05 -0.91 4.01
CA ALA A 67 4.26 -0.02 3.17
C ALA A 67 3.70 -0.73 1.93
N GLY A 68 4.54 -1.47 1.21
CA GLY A 68 4.12 -2.26 0.04
C GLY A 68 3.02 -3.28 0.36
N MET A 69 3.07 -3.93 1.53
CA MET A 69 2.02 -4.85 1.97
C MET A 69 0.71 -4.14 2.29
N ARG A 70 0.76 -2.94 2.90
CA ARG A 70 -0.45 -2.13 3.15
C ARG A 70 -1.08 -1.64 1.84
N LEU A 71 -0.26 -1.20 0.89
CA LEU A 71 -0.70 -0.81 -0.46
C LEU A 71 -1.30 -1.99 -1.22
N CYS A 72 -0.64 -3.16 -1.19
CA CYS A 72 -1.18 -4.36 -1.81
C CYS A 72 -2.60 -4.63 -1.31
N ARG A 73 -2.76 -4.72 0.03
CA ARG A 73 -4.06 -5.03 0.65
C ARG A 73 -5.09 -3.93 0.38
N PHE A 74 -4.66 -2.69 0.25
CA PHE A 74 -5.53 -1.61 -0.18
C PHE A 74 -6.09 -1.91 -1.57
N TYR A 75 -5.22 -2.21 -2.56
CA TYR A 75 -5.64 -2.49 -3.93
C TYR A 75 -6.50 -3.74 -4.05
N GLU A 76 -6.17 -4.81 -3.33
CA GLU A 76 -6.97 -6.04 -3.22
C GLU A 76 -8.39 -5.73 -2.71
N ARG A 77 -8.54 -4.96 -1.62
CA ARG A 77 -9.86 -4.57 -1.09
C ARG A 77 -10.65 -3.63 -2.00
N THR A 78 -9.96 -2.79 -2.77
CA THR A 78 -10.62 -1.90 -3.74
C THR A 78 -11.05 -2.62 -5.02
N GLY A 79 -10.65 -3.88 -5.21
CA GLY A 79 -11.06 -4.70 -6.34
C GLY A 79 -10.14 -4.54 -7.55
N MET A 80 -8.85 -4.26 -7.33
CA MET A 80 -7.87 -4.31 -8.41
C MET A 80 -7.77 -5.75 -8.94
N PRO A 81 -8.01 -5.98 -10.25
CA PRO A 81 -7.94 -7.32 -10.82
C PRO A 81 -6.57 -7.95 -10.63
N ASP A 82 -6.54 -9.27 -10.42
CA ASP A 82 -5.34 -10.11 -10.36
C ASP A 82 -4.31 -9.76 -9.28
N VAL A 83 -4.65 -8.89 -8.32
CA VAL A 83 -3.82 -8.63 -7.14
C VAL A 83 -4.13 -9.67 -6.06
N VAL A 84 -3.13 -10.47 -5.70
CA VAL A 84 -3.17 -11.39 -4.56
C VAL A 84 -2.10 -11.00 -3.57
N CYS A 85 -2.51 -10.59 -2.36
CA CYS A 85 -1.56 -10.16 -1.34
C CYS A 85 -1.15 -11.31 -0.43
N PRO A 86 0.16 -11.51 -0.17
CA PRO A 86 0.61 -12.52 0.77
C PRO A 86 -0.04 -12.37 2.14
N LYS A 87 -0.43 -13.51 2.72
CA LYS A 87 -0.68 -13.59 4.17
C LYS A 87 0.68 -13.44 4.86
N GLN A 88 0.70 -12.61 5.90
CA GLN A 88 1.88 -12.49 6.76
C GLN A 88 1.94 -13.69 7.69
#